data_AF-A0A819MUQ6-F1
#
_entry.id   AF-A0A819MUQ6-F1
#
_cell.length_a   1.000
_cell.length_b   1.000
_cell.length_c   1.000
_cell.angle_alpha   90.00
_cell.angle_beta   90.00
_cell.angle_gamma   90.00
#
_symmetry.space_group_name_H-M   'P 1'
#
loop_
_entity.id
_entity.type
_entity.pdbx_description
1 polymer ?
#
loop_
_entity_poly.entity_id
_entity_poly.type
_entity_poly.pdbx_seq_one_letter_code
_entity_poly.pdbx_strand_id
1 'polypeptide(L)'
;MLPFTLNITALDPTVPSRFSPKTQLNTIVSQLLVDEWINATYPIAHYENCKPISCTYTYSGRYNLYYAFTSILGLLGGLSVVLRLIVPFITKFIVRLKRRLLRPRYQIKEQQSS
;
A
#
# COMPACT_ATOMS: atom_id res chain seq x y z
N MET A 1 16.36 9.21 -27.92
CA MET A 1 16.75 8.15 -26.97
C MET A 1 18.23 8.35 -26.68
N LEU A 2 18.58 8.96 -25.54
CA LEU A 2 19.98 9.26 -25.21
C LEU A 2 20.64 7.99 -24.63
N PRO A 3 21.84 7.61 -25.08
CA PRO A 3 22.53 6.43 -24.55
C PRO A 3 22.99 6.71 -23.13
N PHE A 4 22.65 5.83 -22.19
CA PHE A 4 23.16 5.86 -20.83
C PHE A 4 24.54 5.18 -20.83
N THR A 5 25.60 5.97 -20.81
CA THR A 5 26.96 5.47 -20.61
C THR A 5 27.18 5.27 -19.11
N LEU A 6 27.36 4.02 -18.69
CA LEU A 6 27.61 3.67 -17.30
C LEU A 6 29.12 3.78 -17.06
N ASN A 7 29.55 4.91 -16.47
CA ASN A 7 30.95 5.11 -16.09
C ASN A 7 31.23 4.35 -14.78
N ILE A 8 31.65 3.09 -14.90
CA ILE A 8 32.01 2.25 -13.74
C ILE A 8 33.51 2.47 -13.47
N THR A 9 33.81 3.17 -12.39
CA THR A 9 35.18 3.25 -11.87
C THR A 9 35.43 2.06 -10.96
N ALA A 10 36.47 1.28 -11.27
CA ALA A 10 36.92 0.20 -10.39
C ALA A 10 37.41 0.79 -9.05
N LEU A 11 37.24 0.02 -7.97
CA LEU A 11 37.69 0.43 -6.65
C LEU A 11 39.21 0.62 -6.65
N ASP A 12 39.66 1.82 -6.27
CA ASP A 12 41.09 2.17 -6.26
C ASP A 12 41.79 1.49 -5.06
N PRO A 13 42.75 0.57 -5.30
CA PRO A 13 43.45 -0.14 -4.23
C PRO A 13 44.43 0.75 -3.44
N THR A 14 44.69 1.98 -3.90
CA THR A 14 45.58 2.93 -3.22
C THR A 14 44.85 3.83 -2.22
N VAL A 15 43.50 3.87 -2.30
CA VAL A 15 42.67 4.60 -1.35
C VAL A 15 42.52 3.77 -0.07
N PRO A 16 42.78 4.34 1.13
CA PRO A 16 42.62 3.61 2.38
C PRO A 16 41.14 3.26 2.59
N SER A 17 40.83 1.97 2.48
CA SER A 17 39.54 1.40 2.83
C SER A 17 39.63 0.68 4.18
N ARG A 18 38.54 0.70 4.95
CA ARG A 18 38.41 -0.09 6.19
C ARG A 18 38.65 -1.58 5.95
N PHE A 19 38.34 -2.07 4.75
CA PHE A 19 38.51 -3.46 4.36
C PHE A 19 39.54 -3.57 3.24
N SER A 20 40.54 -4.45 3.43
CA SER A 20 41.47 -4.80 2.38
C SER A 20 40.76 -5.55 1.25
N PRO A 21 41.16 -5.39 -0.03
CA PRO A 21 40.61 -6.17 -1.15
C PRO A 21 40.78 -7.69 -1.00
N LYS A 22 41.66 -8.15 -0.10
CA LYS A 22 41.88 -9.57 0.23
C LYS A 22 41.02 -10.07 1.39
N THR A 23 40.20 -9.21 2.00
CA THR A 23 39.31 -9.58 3.11
C THR A 23 38.20 -10.47 2.58
N GLN A 24 37.90 -11.56 3.29
CA GLN A 24 36.81 -12.44 2.90
C GLN A 24 35.45 -11.75 3.09
N LEU A 25 34.52 -12.04 2.17
CA LEU A 25 33.19 -11.42 2.15
C LEU A 25 32.42 -11.66 3.46
N ASN A 26 32.53 -12.85 4.05
CA ASN A 26 31.89 -13.20 5.32
C ASN A 26 32.38 -12.32 6.49
N THR A 27 33.67 -11.98 6.54
CA THR A 27 34.25 -11.09 7.55
C THR A 27 33.74 -9.66 7.37
N ILE A 28 33.60 -9.21 6.13
CA ILE A 28 33.01 -7.90 5.83
C ILE A 28 31.56 -7.88 6.32
N VAL A 29 30.75 -8.85 5.89
CA VAL A 29 29.31 -8.91 6.23
C VAL A 29 29.08 -9.04 7.73
N SER A 30 29.81 -9.91 8.43
CA SER A 30 29.69 -10.04 9.90
C SER A 30 30.03 -8.74 10.63
N GLN A 31 31.02 -7.97 10.17
CA GLN A 31 31.38 -6.69 10.79
C GLN A 31 30.49 -5.50 10.39
N LEU A 32 29.58 -5.66 9.43
CA LEU A 32 28.53 -4.69 9.11
C LEU A 32 27.21 -5.01 9.81
N LEU A 33 26.99 -6.29 10.12
CA LEU A 33 25.83 -6.74 10.87
C LEU A 33 26.09 -6.48 12.37
N VAL A 34 25.07 -6.01 13.07
CA VAL A 34 25.14 -5.88 14.53
C VAL A 34 24.94 -7.29 15.09
N ASP A 35 26.03 -7.93 15.56
CA ASP A 35 26.03 -9.32 16.04
C ASP A 35 25.18 -9.50 17.31
N GLU A 36 25.26 -8.56 18.27
CA GLU A 36 24.41 -8.53 19.46
C GLU A 36 24.13 -7.08 19.87
N TRP A 37 22.85 -6.74 20.07
CA TRP A 37 22.48 -5.50 20.74
C TRP A 37 22.81 -5.67 22.21
N ILE A 38 24.05 -5.37 22.59
CA ILE A 38 24.40 -5.21 24.00
C ILE A 38 23.38 -4.21 24.56
N ASN A 39 22.72 -4.54 25.68
CA ASN A 39 21.87 -3.64 26.47
C ASN A 39 22.68 -2.46 27.06
N ALA A 40 23.62 -1.91 26.29
CA ALA A 40 24.21 -0.64 26.55
C ALA A 40 23.08 0.39 26.43
N THR A 41 23.00 1.30 27.39
CA THR A 41 22.11 2.46 27.36
C THR A 41 22.49 3.44 26.23
N TYR A 42 23.67 3.23 25.63
CA TYR A 42 24.32 4.09 24.65
C TYR A 42 23.69 4.14 23.24
N PRO A 43 23.18 3.05 22.63
CA PRO A 43 22.51 3.11 21.33
C PRO A 43 21.26 3.99 21.37
N ILE A 44 20.55 3.98 22.50
CA ILE A 44 19.34 4.81 22.72
C ILE A 44 19.74 6.28 22.84
N ALA A 45 20.77 6.60 23.62
CA ALA A 45 21.27 7.98 23.72
C ALA A 45 21.76 8.51 22.37
N HIS A 46 22.43 7.67 21.58
CA HIS A 46 22.88 8.06 20.25
C HIS A 46 21.71 8.20 19.26
N TYR A 47 20.71 7.33 19.36
CA TYR A 47 19.48 7.40 18.58
C TYR A 47 18.65 8.64 18.91
N GLU A 48 18.52 9.01 20.19
CA GLU A 48 17.81 10.21 20.62
C GLU A 48 18.49 11.49 20.11
N ASN A 49 19.83 11.53 20.12
CA ASN A 49 20.61 12.66 19.60
C ASN A 49 20.58 12.77 18.07
N CYS A 50 20.43 11.65 17.35
CA CYS A 50 20.42 11.61 15.88
C CYS A 50 19.04 11.32 15.28
N LYS A 51 17.99 11.34 16.11
CA LYS A 51 16.61 11.15 15.66
C LYS A 51 16.23 12.31 14.72
N PRO A 52 15.83 12.04 13.48
CA PRO A 52 15.30 13.10 12.63
C PRO A 52 14.05 13.69 13.29
N ILE A 53 13.98 15.02 13.37
CA ILE A 53 12.82 15.75 13.95
C ILE A 53 11.53 15.39 13.22
N SER A 54 11.64 15.14 11.92
CA SER A 54 10.55 14.68 11.06
C SER A 54 11.08 13.69 10.04
N CYS A 55 10.42 12.54 9.89
CA CYS A 55 10.68 11.63 8.79
C CYS A 55 9.96 12.14 7.53
N THR A 56 10.73 12.65 6.57
CA THR A 56 10.18 13.02 5.26
C THR A 56 10.38 11.85 4.31
N TYR A 57 9.29 11.16 3.97
CA TYR A 57 9.33 10.17 2.89
C TYR A 57 9.06 10.89 1.57
N THR A 58 10.04 10.86 0.67
CA THR A 58 9.85 11.31 -0.71
C THR A 58 9.26 10.16 -1.50
N TYR A 59 7.96 10.24 -1.80
CA TYR A 59 7.31 9.31 -2.70
C TYR A 59 7.73 9.62 -4.15
N SER A 60 8.86 9.08 -4.57
CA SER A 60 9.29 9.05 -5.97
C SER A 60 8.50 7.97 -6.72
N GLY A 61 7.18 8.17 -6.81
CA GLY A 61 6.29 7.29 -7.54
C GLY A 61 6.65 7.31 -9.02
N ARG A 62 7.30 6.26 -9.51
CA ARG A 62 7.27 5.95 -10.94
C ARG A 62 5.81 5.83 -11.33
N TYR A 63 5.33 6.67 -12.24
CA TYR A 63 3.97 6.59 -12.79
C TYR A 63 3.80 5.21 -13.43
N ASN A 64 3.30 4.26 -12.65
CA ASN A 64 3.07 2.90 -13.11
C ASN A 64 1.77 2.89 -13.89
N LEU A 65 1.87 3.07 -15.21
CA LEU A 65 0.72 3.00 -16.13
C LEU A 65 -0.09 1.72 -15.91
N TYR A 66 0.59 0.60 -15.61
CA TYR A 66 -0.05 -0.65 -15.22
C TYR A 66 -1.03 -0.49 -14.06
N TYR A 67 -0.63 0.20 -13.00
CA TYR A 67 -1.48 0.45 -11.82
C TYR A 67 -2.70 1.31 -12.16
N ALA A 68 -2.56 2.29 -13.06
CA ALA A 68 -3.67 3.10 -13.53
C ALA A 68 -4.67 2.25 -14.36
N PHE A 69 -4.19 1.41 -15.28
CA PHE A 69 -5.04 0.52 -16.06
C PHE A 69 -5.79 -0.49 -15.21
N THR A 70 -5.11 -1.15 -14.27
CA THR A 70 -5.77 -2.11 -13.36
C THR A 70 -6.82 -1.42 -12.49
N SER A 71 -6.57 -0.19 -12.07
CA SER A 71 -7.53 0.61 -11.30
C SER A 71 -8.77 0.95 -12.12
N ILE A 72 -8.62 1.39 -13.38
CA ILE A 72 -9.74 1.72 -14.28
C ILE A 72 -10.56 0.45 -14.60
N LEU A 73 -9.89 -0.65 -14.95
CA LEU A 73 -10.56 -1.92 -15.25
C LEU A 73 -11.29 -2.46 -14.02
N GLY A 74 -10.66 -2.38 -12.84
CA GLY A 74 -11.27 -2.75 -11.56
C GLY A 74 -12.47 -1.87 -11.20
N LEU A 75 -12.42 -0.57 -11.49
CA LEU A 75 -13.52 0.34 -11.24
C LEU A 75 -14.70 0.08 -12.17
N LEU A 76 -14.44 -0.06 -13.48
CA LEU A 76 -15.48 -0.34 -14.48
C LEU A 76 -16.13 -1.71 -14.26
N GLY A 77 -15.32 -2.74 -14.00
CA GLY A 77 -15.80 -4.09 -13.73
C GLY A 77 -16.48 -4.20 -12.36
N GLY A 78 -15.80 -3.75 -11.30
CA GLY A 78 -16.27 -3.85 -9.93
C GLY A 78 -17.55 -3.07 -9.68
N LEU A 79 -17.65 -1.82 -10.14
CA LEU A 79 -18.85 -1.01 -9.94
C LEU A 79 -20.06 -1.62 -10.64
N SER A 80 -19.87 -2.14 -11.86
CA SER A 80 -20.94 -2.80 -12.63
C SER A 80 -21.43 -4.08 -11.96
N VAL A 81 -20.51 -4.90 -11.44
CA VAL A 81 -20.84 -6.15 -10.75
C VAL A 81 -21.54 -5.88 -9.41
N VAL A 82 -20.99 -4.95 -8.63
CA VAL A 82 -21.57 -4.56 -7.33
C VAL A 82 -22.97 -3.98 -7.51
N LEU A 83 -23.19 -3.11 -8.49
CA LEU A 83 -24.50 -2.55 -8.76
C LEU A 83 -25.52 -3.63 -9.15
N ARG A 84 -25.14 -4.57 -10.04
CA ARG A 84 -26.00 -5.71 -10.42
C ARG A 84 -26.36 -6.59 -9.23
N LEU A 85 -25.50 -6.69 -8.22
CA LEU A 85 -25.76 -7.47 -7.00
C LEU A 85 -26.62 -6.70 -5.99
N ILE A 86 -26.40 -5.39 -5.88
CA ILE A 86 -27.14 -4.51 -4.96
C ILE A 86 -28.59 -4.31 -5.40
N VAL A 87 -28.86 -4.16 -6.70
CA VAL A 87 -30.22 -3.92 -7.24
C VAL A 87 -31.26 -4.98 -6.79
N PRO A 88 -31.05 -6.30 -6.98
CA PRO A 88 -32.01 -7.31 -6.52
C PRO A 88 -32.12 -7.37 -4.99
N PHE A 89 -31.06 -7.03 -4.27
CA PHE A 89 -31.07 -6.98 -2.80
C PHE A 89 -31.95 -5.82 -2.29
N ILE A 90 -31.72 -4.61 -2.80
CA ILE A 90 -32.48 -3.41 -2.46
C ILE A 90 -33.95 -3.58 -2.85
N THR A 91 -34.24 -4.05 -4.06
CA THR A 91 -35.63 -4.26 -4.50
C THR A 91 -36.37 -5.26 -3.61
N LYS A 92 -35.77 -6.40 -3.26
CA LYS A 92 -36.35 -7.35 -2.30
C LYS A 92 -36.56 -6.72 -0.92
N PHE A 93 -35.60 -5.92 -0.45
CA PHE A 93 -35.70 -5.22 0.82
C PHE A 93 -36.85 -4.20 0.83
N ILE A 94 -36.94 -3.36 -0.20
CA ILE A 94 -38.02 -2.37 -0.38
C ILE A 94 -39.38 -3.08 -0.48
N VAL A 95 -39.50 -4.15 -1.26
CA VAL A 95 -40.76 -4.90 -1.38
C VAL A 95 -41.15 -5.55 -0.04
N ARG A 96 -40.18 -6.05 0.72
CA ARG A 96 -40.42 -6.61 2.06
C ARG A 96 -40.88 -5.54 3.04
N LEU A 97 -40.24 -4.37 3.03
CA LEU A 97 -40.59 -3.22 3.88
C LEU A 97 -41.97 -2.66 3.49
N LYS A 98 -42.24 -2.48 2.19
CA LYS A 98 -43.53 -2.06 1.65
C LYS A 98 -44.65 -3.02 2.06
N ARG A 99 -44.42 -4.34 2.02
CA ARG A 99 -45.42 -5.33 2.52
C ARG A 99 -45.66 -5.25 4.03
N ARG A 100 -44.68 -4.80 4.82
CA ARG A 100 -44.84 -4.58 6.27
C ARG A 100 -45.58 -3.27 6.57
N LEU A 101 -45.34 -2.22 5.79
CA LEU A 101 -45.88 -0.87 6.02
C LEU A 101 -47.20 -0.57 5.29
N LEU A 102 -47.42 -1.09 4.07
CA LEU A 102 -48.62 -0.84 3.24
C LEU A 102 -49.69 -1.92 3.33
N ARG A 103 -49.51 -2.99 4.13
CA ARG A 103 -50.54 -4.01 4.35
C ARG A 103 -51.91 -3.46 4.81
N PRO A 104 -52.03 -2.35 5.58
CA PRO A 104 -53.33 -1.76 5.87
C PRO A 104 -53.86 -0.80 4.79
N ARG A 105 -53.06 -0.37 3.79
CA ARG A 105 -53.48 0.64 2.79
C ARG A 105 -54.04 0.10 1.47
N TYR A 106 -53.82 -1.18 1.15
CA TYR A 106 -54.41 -1.79 -0.06
C TYR A 106 -55.91 -2.07 0.12
N GLN A 107 -56.34 -2.52 1.31
CA GLN A 107 -57.75 -2.80 1.62
C GLN A 107 -58.65 -1.54 1.62
N ILE A 108 -58.11 -0.37 1.98
CA ILE A 108 -58.86 0.90 2.00
C ILE A 108 -59.13 1.41 0.57
N LYS A 109 -58.31 1.04 -0.43
CA LYS A 109 -58.53 1.43 -1.83
C LYS A 109 -59.60 0.59 -2.54
N GLU A 110 -59.88 -0.63 -2.08
CA GLU A 110 -60.92 -1.49 -2.66
C GLU A 110 -62.32 -1.14 -2.12
N GLN A 111 -62.43 -0.75 -0.85
CA GLN A 111 -63.69 -0.35 -0.22
C GLN A 111 -64.21 1.04 -0.65
N GLN A 112 -63.41 1.85 -1.33
CA GLN A 112 -63.76 3.22 -1.75
C GLN A 112 -64.11 3.33 -3.24
N SER A 113 -64.23 2.19 -3.92
CA SER A 113 -64.63 2.07 -5.35
C SER A 113 -65.85 1.16 -5.56
N SER A 114 -66.74 1.07 -4.56
CA SER A 114 -68.09 0.51 -4.68
C SER A 114 -69.12 1.43 -4.04
#